data_AF-A0A6G1XQC6-F1
#
_entry.id   AF-A0A6G1XQC6-F1
#
_cell.length_a   1.000
_cell.length_b   1.000
_cell.length_c   1.000
_cell.angle_alpha   90.00
_cell.angle_beta   90.00
_cell.angle_gamma   90.00
#
_symmetry.space_group_name_H-M   'P 1'
#
loop_
_entity.id
_entity.type
_entity.pdbx_description
1 polymer ?
#
loop_
_entity_poly.entity_id
_entity_poly.type
_entity_poly.pdbx_seq_one_letter_code
_entity_poly.pdbx_strand_id
1 'polypeptide(L)'
;KNYREKSVDVVCYDELSSFEPDVEKEGSPTLLGDKRIEGSVWPKSIRGSTPKIKGSCQIEKAANESAHFMRFYVPCPHCGEEQYLKFGDDASPFGLKWEKNKPESVFYLCEHHGCVIHQSELDQSNGRWICENTGMWTRDGLMFFSARGDEIPPPRSITFHIWTAYSPFTTWVQIVYDWLDALKDPNGLKTFVNTTLGET
;
A
#
# COMPACT_ATOMS: atom_id res chain seq x y z
N LYS A 1 -13.79 11.51 22.78
CA LYS A 1 -14.71 10.56 23.48
C LYS A 1 -14.10 9.18 23.40
N ASN A 2 -13.64 8.70 24.54
CA ASN A 2 -13.04 7.40 24.79
C ASN A 2 -13.84 6.18 24.26
N TYR A 3 -13.15 5.08 23.99
CA TYR A 3 -13.69 3.80 23.50
C TYR A 3 -14.28 2.90 24.60
N ARG A 4 -14.05 3.19 25.89
CA ARG A 4 -14.31 2.28 27.04
C ARG A 4 -15.69 1.60 27.08
N GLU A 5 -16.75 2.31 26.71
CA GLU A 5 -18.13 1.81 26.83
C GLU A 5 -18.51 0.78 25.75
N LYS A 6 -17.62 0.50 24.80
CA LYS A 6 -17.91 -0.39 23.66
C LYS A 6 -17.33 -1.78 23.87
N SER A 7 -18.12 -2.81 23.57
CA SER A 7 -17.67 -4.18 23.32
C SER A 7 -18.20 -4.58 21.95
N VAL A 8 -17.31 -4.95 21.04
CA VAL A 8 -17.63 -5.18 19.62
C VAL A 8 -16.82 -6.35 19.08
N ASP A 9 -17.23 -6.93 17.96
CA ASP A 9 -16.46 -7.99 17.29
C ASP A 9 -15.37 -7.42 16.36
N VAL A 10 -15.60 -6.23 15.83
CA VAL A 10 -14.75 -5.60 14.82
C VAL A 10 -14.52 -4.13 15.14
N VAL A 11 -13.28 -3.67 15.00
CA VAL A 11 -12.91 -2.25 15.05
C VAL A 11 -12.26 -1.85 13.73
N CYS A 12 -12.70 -0.72 13.19
CA CYS A 12 -12.15 -0.12 11.97
C CYS A 12 -11.60 1.27 12.29
N TYR A 13 -10.35 1.50 11.92
CA TYR A 13 -9.67 2.79 12.01
C TYR A 13 -9.47 3.32 10.60
N ASP A 14 -10.20 4.38 10.27
CA ASP A 14 -10.05 5.09 9.01
C ASP A 14 -9.24 6.37 9.24
N GLU A 15 -8.37 6.73 8.29
CA GLU A 15 -7.42 7.84 8.42
C GLU A 15 -6.54 7.79 9.68
N LEU A 16 -6.06 6.59 10.05
CA LEU A 16 -5.29 6.33 11.26
C LEU A 16 -4.07 7.26 11.44
N SER A 17 -3.42 7.70 10.37
CA SER A 17 -2.30 8.66 10.45
C SER A 17 -2.68 10.01 11.05
N SER A 18 -3.97 10.35 11.08
CA SER A 18 -4.51 11.59 11.66
C SER A 18 -4.88 11.45 13.14
N PHE A 19 -4.80 10.25 13.70
CA PHE A 19 -5.21 10.02 15.08
C PHE A 19 -4.17 10.56 16.05
N GLU A 20 -4.64 11.13 17.15
CA GLU A 20 -3.77 11.49 18.26
C GLU A 20 -3.07 10.22 18.80
N PRO A 21 -1.74 10.28 19.05
CA PRO A 21 -1.00 9.12 19.52
C PRO A 21 -1.38 8.70 20.94
N ASP A 22 -1.99 9.61 21.71
CA ASP A 22 -2.44 9.40 23.07
C ASP A 22 -3.86 9.97 23.23
N VAL A 23 -4.85 9.07 23.23
CA VAL A 23 -6.26 9.46 23.31
C VAL A 23 -6.60 9.78 24.75
N GLU A 24 -6.91 11.05 25.03
CA GLU A 24 -7.36 11.53 26.35
C GLU A 24 -6.36 11.19 27.50
N LYS A 25 -5.06 11.05 27.20
CA LYS A 25 -3.99 10.63 28.14
C LYS A 25 -4.09 9.18 28.62
N GLU A 26 -4.74 8.32 27.84
CA GLU A 26 -4.97 6.92 28.19
C GLU A 26 -4.16 5.93 27.34
N GLY A 27 -3.47 6.42 26.30
CA GLY A 27 -2.61 5.64 25.45
C GLY A 27 -3.06 5.54 23.99
N SER A 28 -2.45 4.59 23.29
CA SER A 28 -2.56 4.46 21.84
C SER A 28 -3.99 4.12 21.37
N PRO A 29 -4.49 4.77 20.31
CA PRO A 29 -5.84 4.51 19.80
C PRO A 29 -6.04 3.06 19.33
N THR A 30 -5.03 2.44 18.72
CA THR A 30 -5.10 1.05 18.26
C THR A 30 -5.16 0.09 19.44
N LEU A 31 -4.33 0.28 20.47
CA LEU A 31 -4.37 -0.56 21.67
C LEU A 31 -5.70 -0.41 22.42
N LEU A 32 -6.19 0.82 22.61
CA LEU A 32 -7.43 1.06 23.34
C LEU A 32 -8.66 0.52 22.63
N GLY A 33 -8.70 0.58 21.30
CA GLY A 33 -9.78 0.01 20.51
C GLY A 33 -9.67 -1.52 20.36
N ASP A 34 -8.46 -2.07 20.25
CA ASP A 34 -8.25 -3.54 20.25
C ASP A 34 -8.65 -4.17 21.60
N LYS A 35 -8.63 -3.41 22.71
CA LYS A 35 -9.25 -3.85 23.98
C LYS A 35 -10.76 -4.08 23.88
N ARG A 36 -11.44 -3.52 22.89
CA ARG A 36 -12.90 -3.64 22.71
C ARG A 36 -13.33 -4.92 22.02
N ILE A 37 -12.39 -5.64 21.43
CA ILE A 37 -12.63 -6.92 20.74
C ILE A 37 -12.16 -8.13 21.57
N GLU A 38 -11.64 -7.95 22.79
CA GLU A 38 -11.14 -9.06 23.63
C GLU A 38 -12.21 -10.10 23.97
N GLY A 39 -13.47 -9.69 24.09
CA GLY A 39 -14.60 -10.59 24.34
C GLY A 39 -15.15 -11.27 23.08
N SER A 40 -14.66 -10.93 21.90
CA SER A 40 -15.15 -11.49 20.64
C SER A 40 -14.62 -12.90 20.41
N VAL A 41 -15.46 -13.76 19.83
CA VAL A 41 -15.04 -15.09 19.37
C VAL A 41 -14.14 -14.99 18.12
N TRP A 42 -14.36 -13.97 17.29
CA TRP A 42 -13.64 -13.75 16.03
C TRP A 42 -13.21 -12.28 15.89
N PRO A 43 -12.27 -11.81 16.75
CA PRO A 43 -11.89 -10.41 16.82
C PRO A 43 -11.23 -9.95 15.51
N LYS A 44 -11.63 -8.79 14.99
CA LYS A 44 -10.98 -8.18 13.83
C LYS A 44 -10.64 -6.71 14.05
N SER A 45 -9.39 -6.34 13.79
CA SER A 45 -8.88 -4.96 13.80
C SER A 45 -8.47 -4.58 12.38
N ILE A 46 -9.13 -3.59 11.80
CA ILE A 46 -8.89 -3.11 10.44
C ILE A 46 -8.36 -1.69 10.53
N ARG A 47 -7.18 -1.44 9.95
CA ARG A 47 -6.48 -0.16 10.05
C ARG A 47 -6.17 0.33 8.63
N GLY A 48 -6.67 1.50 8.26
CA GLY A 48 -6.46 2.12 6.95
C GLY A 48 -6.06 3.59 7.08
N SER A 49 -5.10 4.03 6.26
CA SER A 49 -4.72 5.44 6.09
C SER A 49 -3.69 5.57 4.98
N THR A 50 -3.49 6.79 4.47
CA THR A 50 -2.26 7.17 3.77
C THR A 50 -1.18 7.53 4.80
N PRO A 51 0.09 7.15 4.60
CA PRO A 51 1.15 7.53 5.54
C PRO A 51 1.37 9.05 5.58
N LYS A 52 1.89 9.54 6.71
CA LYS A 52 2.16 10.98 6.93
C LYS A 52 3.63 11.24 7.20
N ILE A 53 4.01 11.41 8.46
CA ILE A 53 5.37 11.77 8.85
C ILE A 53 6.06 10.53 9.36
N LYS A 54 7.19 10.18 8.75
CA LYS A 54 7.99 9.02 9.14
C LYS A 54 8.27 9.00 10.64
N GLY A 55 8.06 7.84 11.27
CA GLY A 55 8.37 7.62 12.68
C GLY A 55 7.38 8.19 13.70
N SER A 56 6.45 9.07 13.29
CA SER A 56 5.30 9.50 14.11
C SER A 56 3.96 9.04 13.56
N CYS A 57 3.97 8.41 12.38
CA CYS A 57 2.78 7.97 11.67
C CYS A 57 2.23 6.65 12.24
N GLN A 58 0.99 6.68 12.74
CA GLN A 58 0.34 5.51 13.34
C GLN A 58 0.09 4.38 12.34
N ILE A 59 -0.23 4.68 11.06
CA ILE A 59 -0.40 3.61 10.06
C ILE A 59 0.93 2.96 9.71
N GLU A 60 2.02 3.74 9.62
CA GLU A 60 3.37 3.21 9.38
C GLU A 60 3.78 2.26 10.51
N LYS A 61 3.56 2.68 11.76
CA LYS A 61 3.80 1.83 12.94
C LYS A 61 2.97 0.55 12.87
N ALA A 62 1.67 0.65 12.65
CA ALA A 62 0.78 -0.51 12.54
C ALA A 62 1.18 -1.45 11.39
N ALA A 63 1.61 -0.90 10.26
CA ALA A 63 2.08 -1.63 9.11
C ALA A 63 3.35 -2.44 9.43
N ASN A 64 4.29 -1.83 10.16
CA ASN A 64 5.56 -2.43 10.57
C ASN A 64 5.44 -3.41 11.74
N GLU A 65 4.37 -3.35 12.54
CA GLU A 65 4.06 -4.34 13.58
C GLU A 65 3.66 -5.70 12.98
N SER A 66 3.20 -5.72 11.73
CA SER A 66 2.93 -6.97 11.00
C SER A 66 4.23 -7.56 10.45
N ALA A 67 4.43 -8.86 10.64
CA ALA A 67 5.51 -9.59 9.98
C ALA A 67 5.30 -9.72 8.46
N HIS A 68 4.05 -9.55 8.01
CA HIS A 68 3.64 -9.77 6.63
C HIS A 68 3.28 -8.44 5.96
N PHE A 69 4.19 -7.91 5.12
CA PHE A 69 4.01 -6.70 4.35
C PHE A 69 3.80 -7.04 2.87
N MET A 70 2.57 -6.93 2.40
CA MET A 70 2.13 -7.38 1.08
C MET A 70 2.17 -6.24 0.07
N ARG A 71 2.79 -6.49 -1.08
CA ARG A 71 2.67 -5.67 -2.30
C ARG A 71 1.86 -6.42 -3.33
N PHE A 72 1.16 -5.69 -4.20
CA PHE A 72 0.39 -6.30 -5.28
C PHE A 72 1.27 -6.47 -6.53
N TYR A 73 1.64 -7.69 -6.83
CA TYR A 73 2.41 -8.05 -8.02
C TYR A 73 1.48 -8.34 -9.19
N VAL A 74 1.85 -7.88 -10.36
CA VAL A 74 1.16 -8.11 -11.64
C VAL A 74 2.16 -8.62 -12.68
N PRO A 75 1.77 -9.57 -13.54
CA PRO A 75 2.64 -10.05 -14.61
C PRO A 75 2.83 -8.96 -15.66
N CYS A 76 4.05 -8.83 -16.18
CA CYS A 76 4.30 -8.02 -17.36
C CYS A 76 3.55 -8.62 -18.57
N PRO A 77 2.77 -7.84 -19.34
CA PRO A 77 2.04 -8.35 -20.50
C PRO A 77 2.95 -8.84 -21.65
N HIS A 78 4.24 -8.48 -21.64
CA HIS A 78 5.18 -8.83 -22.70
C HIS A 78 6.11 -9.99 -22.32
N CYS A 79 6.59 -10.06 -21.07
CA CYS A 79 7.53 -11.11 -20.64
C CYS A 79 6.95 -12.09 -19.60
N GLY A 80 5.77 -11.83 -19.05
CA GLY A 80 5.11 -12.69 -18.06
C GLY A 80 5.68 -12.62 -16.65
N GLU A 81 6.88 -12.07 -16.46
CA GLU A 81 7.50 -11.92 -15.14
C GLU A 81 6.69 -10.97 -14.25
N GLU A 82 6.50 -11.37 -13.00
CA GLU A 82 5.71 -10.63 -12.01
C GLU A 82 6.54 -9.54 -11.36
N GLN A 83 5.93 -8.36 -11.18
CA GLN A 83 6.52 -7.22 -10.48
C GLN A 83 5.42 -6.41 -9.80
N TYR A 84 5.77 -5.66 -8.77
CA TYR A 84 4.90 -4.58 -8.31
C TYR A 84 5.35 -3.27 -8.96
N LEU A 85 4.38 -2.42 -9.31
CA LEU A 85 4.63 -1.14 -9.96
C LEU A 85 5.34 -0.20 -8.99
N LYS A 86 6.41 0.43 -9.46
CA LYS A 86 7.15 1.48 -8.76
C LYS A 86 7.00 2.79 -9.53
N PHE A 87 6.99 3.92 -8.82
CA PHE A 87 6.91 5.22 -9.49
C PHE A 87 8.08 5.43 -10.45
N GLY A 88 9.30 5.13 -10.03
CA GLY A 88 10.50 5.35 -10.84
C GLY A 88 10.91 6.82 -10.83
N ASP A 89 12.20 7.06 -10.68
CA ASP A 89 12.83 8.38 -10.84
C ASP A 89 13.80 8.36 -12.04
N ASP A 90 14.45 9.48 -12.34
CA ASP A 90 15.42 9.58 -13.43
C ASP A 90 16.60 8.59 -13.29
N ALA A 91 16.88 8.11 -12.08
CA ALA A 91 17.97 7.17 -11.80
C ALA A 91 17.55 5.70 -11.93
N SER A 92 16.27 5.41 -11.74
CA SER A 92 15.73 4.04 -11.76
C SER A 92 15.70 3.50 -13.19
N PRO A 93 16.20 2.29 -13.47
CA PRO A 93 16.13 1.69 -14.82
C PRO A 93 14.75 1.15 -15.18
N PHE A 94 13.78 1.22 -14.27
CA PHE A 94 12.40 0.72 -14.40
C PHE A 94 11.42 1.69 -13.71
N GLY A 95 10.12 1.38 -13.75
CA GLY A 95 9.05 2.22 -13.20
C GLY A 95 8.38 3.09 -14.27
N LEU A 96 7.62 4.10 -13.86
CA LEU A 96 7.06 5.06 -14.81
C LEU A 96 8.18 5.89 -15.45
N LYS A 97 8.07 6.08 -16.77
CA LYS A 97 9.00 6.85 -17.60
C LYS A 97 8.21 7.71 -18.56
N TRP A 98 8.70 8.91 -18.82
CA TRP A 98 8.09 9.87 -19.73
C TRP A 98 9.18 10.78 -20.32
N GLU A 99 8.91 11.34 -21.49
CA GLU A 99 9.73 12.38 -22.08
C GLU A 99 9.63 13.68 -21.28
N LYS A 100 10.75 14.42 -21.19
CA LYS A 100 10.81 15.69 -20.47
C LYS A 100 9.73 16.67 -20.98
N ASN A 101 8.94 17.21 -20.05
CA ASN A 101 7.83 18.12 -20.29
C ASN A 101 6.66 17.55 -21.12
N LYS A 102 6.55 16.22 -21.26
CA LYS A 102 5.45 15.54 -21.97
C LYS A 102 4.83 14.42 -21.13
N PRO A 103 4.03 14.72 -20.11
CA PRO A 103 3.37 13.71 -19.25
C PRO A 103 2.55 12.67 -20.02
N GLU A 104 1.98 13.05 -21.14
CA GLU A 104 1.20 12.20 -22.05
C GLU A 104 2.02 11.06 -22.68
N SER A 105 3.35 11.17 -22.69
CA SER A 105 4.25 10.12 -23.19
C SER A 105 4.52 9.00 -22.18
N VAL A 106 3.87 9.04 -21.01
CA VAL A 106 4.18 8.09 -19.93
C VAL A 106 3.91 6.63 -20.32
N PHE A 107 4.85 5.78 -19.93
CA PHE A 107 4.75 4.33 -19.97
C PHE A 107 5.40 3.76 -18.71
N TYR A 108 5.15 2.48 -18.44
CA TYR A 108 5.84 1.75 -17.39
C TYR A 108 6.92 0.86 -18.00
N LEU A 109 8.13 0.91 -17.46
CA LEU A 109 9.26 0.10 -17.89
C LEU A 109 9.45 -1.08 -16.93
N CYS A 110 9.32 -2.30 -17.45
CA CYS A 110 9.41 -3.55 -16.69
C CYS A 110 10.79 -3.76 -16.07
N GLU A 111 10.84 -4.15 -14.78
CA GLU A 111 12.09 -4.32 -14.04
C GLU A 111 12.94 -5.52 -14.47
N HIS A 112 12.33 -6.53 -15.09
CA HIS A 112 13.02 -7.77 -15.48
C HIS A 112 13.69 -7.70 -16.85
N HIS A 113 12.96 -7.15 -17.83
CA HIS A 113 13.37 -7.20 -19.23
C HIS A 113 13.27 -5.85 -19.96
N GLY A 114 12.93 -4.75 -19.26
CA GLY A 114 12.82 -3.43 -19.88
C GLY A 114 11.72 -3.31 -20.93
N CYS A 115 10.67 -4.15 -20.83
CA CYS A 115 9.50 -4.03 -21.69
C CYS A 115 8.78 -2.71 -21.43
N VAL A 116 8.42 -2.00 -22.50
CA VAL A 116 7.55 -0.82 -22.45
C VAL A 116 6.11 -1.29 -22.33
N ILE A 117 5.44 -0.94 -21.24
CA ILE A 117 4.05 -1.27 -20.95
C ILE A 117 3.24 0.02 -20.96
N HIS A 118 2.16 0.08 -21.72
CA HIS A 118 1.17 1.16 -21.62
C HIS A 118 0.07 0.81 -20.61
N GLN A 119 -0.55 1.82 -19.99
CA GLN A 119 -1.55 1.60 -18.95
C GLN A 119 -2.72 0.71 -19.43
N SER A 120 -3.12 0.83 -20.70
CA SER A 120 -4.17 0.02 -21.32
C SER A 120 -3.82 -1.47 -21.44
N GLU A 121 -2.53 -1.82 -21.38
CA GLU A 121 -2.03 -3.20 -21.46
C GLU A 121 -1.89 -3.84 -20.08
N LEU A 122 -2.03 -3.07 -19.00
CA LEU A 122 -1.88 -3.56 -17.65
C LEU A 122 -3.10 -4.41 -17.24
N ASP A 123 -2.96 -5.72 -17.31
CA ASP A 123 -3.94 -6.67 -16.77
C ASP A 123 -3.65 -7.01 -15.31
N GLN A 124 -4.58 -6.66 -14.42
CA GLN A 124 -4.49 -6.94 -12.99
C GLN A 124 -5.16 -8.27 -12.61
N SER A 125 -5.88 -8.93 -13.51
CA SER A 125 -6.69 -10.13 -13.24
C SER A 125 -5.84 -11.32 -12.77
N ASN A 126 -4.59 -11.39 -13.25
CA ASN A 126 -3.63 -12.40 -12.87
C ASN A 126 -2.68 -11.97 -11.75
N GLY A 127 -2.90 -10.79 -11.15
CA GLY A 127 -2.10 -10.28 -10.05
C GLY A 127 -2.26 -11.09 -8.76
N ARG A 128 -1.27 -10.98 -7.88
CA ARG A 128 -1.27 -11.59 -6.54
C ARG A 128 -0.53 -10.72 -5.54
N TRP A 129 -0.94 -10.82 -4.28
CA TRP A 129 -0.26 -10.18 -3.18
C TRP A 129 0.90 -11.04 -2.74
N ILE A 130 2.11 -10.48 -2.71
CA ILE A 130 3.33 -11.17 -2.26
C ILE A 130 3.93 -10.38 -1.09
N CYS A 131 4.25 -11.09 -0.01
CA CYS A 131 4.90 -10.55 1.17
C CYS A 131 6.37 -10.28 0.89
N GLU A 132 6.81 -9.03 0.95
CA GLU A 132 8.23 -8.66 0.74
C GLU A 132 9.16 -9.31 1.78
N ASN A 133 8.68 -9.47 3.02
CA ASN A 133 9.49 -10.01 4.12
C ASN A 133 9.67 -11.54 4.07
N THR A 134 8.73 -12.28 3.47
CA THR A 134 8.66 -13.76 3.63
C THR A 134 8.45 -14.53 2.33
N GLY A 135 8.04 -13.87 1.24
CA GLY A 135 7.62 -14.50 0.00
C GLY A 135 6.28 -15.24 0.07
N MET A 136 5.60 -15.26 1.23
CA MET A 136 4.22 -15.73 1.35
C MET A 136 3.31 -14.94 0.40
N TRP A 137 2.32 -15.58 -0.22
CA TRP A 137 1.42 -14.91 -1.14
C TRP A 137 -0.04 -15.35 -1.01
N THR A 138 -0.93 -14.51 -1.53
CA THR A 138 -2.37 -14.77 -1.64
C THR A 138 -2.93 -14.07 -2.89
N ARG A 139 -4.01 -14.60 -3.46
CA ARG A 139 -4.76 -13.95 -4.55
C ARG A 139 -6.02 -13.24 -4.08
N ASP A 140 -6.68 -13.79 -3.07
CA ASP A 140 -8.01 -13.40 -2.63
C ASP A 140 -8.07 -12.92 -1.16
N GLY A 141 -6.97 -13.05 -0.42
CA GLY A 141 -6.93 -12.77 1.02
C GLY A 141 -7.66 -13.82 1.86
N LEU A 142 -8.04 -14.95 1.27
CA LEU A 142 -8.71 -16.07 1.93
C LEU A 142 -7.76 -17.28 2.03
N MET A 143 -7.11 -17.64 0.91
CA MET A 143 -6.11 -18.70 0.85
C MET A 143 -4.70 -18.13 0.85
N PHE A 144 -3.82 -18.71 1.65
CA PHE A 144 -2.44 -18.28 1.79
C PHE A 144 -1.49 -19.40 1.42
N PHE A 145 -0.39 -19.02 0.78
CA PHE A 145 0.62 -19.96 0.30
C PHE A 145 2.01 -19.51 0.76
N SER A 146 2.86 -20.46 1.09
CA SER A 146 4.28 -20.20 1.34
C SER A 146 4.99 -19.73 0.06
N ALA A 147 6.21 -19.22 0.19
CA ALA A 147 7.05 -18.89 -0.96
C ALA A 147 7.31 -20.06 -1.92
N ARG A 148 7.16 -21.31 -1.43
CA ARG A 148 7.32 -22.54 -2.22
C ARG A 148 6.02 -22.99 -2.91
N GLY A 149 4.88 -22.39 -2.56
CA GLY A 149 3.57 -22.73 -3.13
C GLY A 149 2.71 -23.68 -2.31
N ASP A 150 3.18 -24.11 -1.13
CA ASP A 150 2.38 -24.93 -0.20
C ASP A 150 1.30 -24.08 0.46
N GLU A 151 0.07 -24.58 0.58
CA GLU A 151 -0.99 -23.91 1.34
C GLU A 151 -0.62 -23.83 2.82
N ILE A 152 -0.82 -22.66 3.42
CA ILE A 152 -0.54 -22.39 4.84
C ILE A 152 -1.75 -21.74 5.52
N PRO A 153 -1.88 -21.85 6.85
CA PRO A 153 -2.92 -21.15 7.58
C PRO A 153 -2.84 -19.62 7.40
N PRO A 154 -3.97 -18.90 7.41
CA PRO A 154 -3.98 -17.44 7.37
C PRO A 154 -3.13 -16.83 8.49
N PRO A 155 -2.32 -15.80 8.20
CA PRO A 155 -1.50 -15.15 9.20
C PRO A 155 -2.35 -14.39 10.22
N ARG A 156 -1.85 -14.28 11.45
CA ARG A 156 -2.53 -13.55 12.53
C ARG A 156 -2.70 -12.06 12.23
N SER A 157 -1.73 -11.45 11.55
CA SER A 157 -1.75 -10.05 11.12
C SER A 157 -1.15 -9.93 9.72
N ILE A 158 -1.64 -8.97 8.94
CA ILE A 158 -1.20 -8.74 7.58
C ILE A 158 -1.34 -7.25 7.24
N THR A 159 -0.38 -6.73 6.49
CA THR A 159 -0.36 -5.36 5.98
C THR A 159 -0.45 -5.43 4.47
N PHE A 160 -1.35 -4.65 3.88
CA PHE A 160 -1.44 -4.49 2.42
C PHE A 160 -1.02 -3.08 2.05
N HIS A 161 -0.07 -2.94 1.12
CA HIS A 161 0.30 -1.67 0.53
C HIS A 161 -0.03 -1.66 -0.97
N ILE A 162 -0.77 -0.66 -1.38
CA ILE A 162 -1.06 -0.36 -2.79
C ILE A 162 -1.06 1.15 -2.97
N TRP A 163 -0.72 1.58 -4.19
CA TRP A 163 -0.62 3.00 -4.52
C TRP A 163 -1.36 3.32 -5.82
N THR A 164 -1.43 4.61 -6.13
CA THR A 164 -2.35 5.16 -7.13
C THR A 164 -2.18 4.58 -8.54
N ALA A 165 -1.01 4.06 -8.92
CA ALA A 165 -0.76 3.50 -10.25
C ALA A 165 -1.63 2.29 -10.64
N TYR A 166 -2.23 1.60 -9.66
CA TYR A 166 -3.13 0.48 -9.89
C TYR A 166 -4.60 0.90 -10.03
N SER A 167 -4.94 2.14 -9.68
CA SER A 167 -6.33 2.58 -9.61
C SER A 167 -6.94 2.70 -11.01
N PRO A 168 -8.16 2.19 -11.24
CA PRO A 168 -8.89 2.41 -12.48
C PRO A 168 -9.46 3.83 -12.59
N PHE A 169 -9.39 4.63 -11.53
CA PHE A 169 -9.97 5.97 -11.45
C PHE A 169 -8.96 7.10 -11.76
N THR A 170 -7.71 6.75 -12.03
CA THR A 170 -6.65 7.70 -12.37
C THR A 170 -5.81 7.17 -13.51
N THR A 171 -5.17 8.06 -14.25
CA THR A 171 -4.27 7.69 -15.33
C THR A 171 -2.83 7.89 -14.90
N TRP A 172 -1.91 7.11 -15.46
CA TRP A 172 -0.48 7.35 -15.28
C TRP A 172 -0.09 8.75 -15.75
N VAL A 173 -0.77 9.26 -16.79
CA VAL A 173 -0.59 10.64 -17.27
C VAL A 173 -0.91 11.64 -16.16
N GLN A 174 -2.05 11.46 -15.46
CA GLN A 174 -2.43 12.32 -14.34
C GLN A 174 -1.42 12.23 -13.20
N ILE A 175 -0.95 11.03 -12.85
CA ILE A 175 0.08 10.85 -11.82
C ILE A 175 1.35 11.65 -12.17
N VAL A 176 1.76 11.65 -13.43
CA VAL A 176 2.94 12.43 -13.87
C VAL A 176 2.66 13.95 -13.82
N TYR A 177 1.46 14.41 -14.19
CA TYR A 177 1.08 15.81 -13.98
C TYR A 177 1.16 16.20 -12.50
N ASP A 178 0.58 15.40 -11.62
CA ASP A 178 0.59 15.64 -10.17
C ASP A 178 2.01 15.67 -9.62
N TRP A 179 2.90 14.80 -10.11
CA TRP A 179 4.32 14.81 -9.75
C TRP A 179 5.03 16.11 -10.19
N LEU A 180 4.83 16.53 -11.43
CA LEU A 180 5.46 17.75 -11.96
C LEU A 180 4.95 19.01 -11.26
N ASP A 181 3.68 19.03 -10.85
CA ASP A 181 3.11 20.11 -10.05
C ASP A 181 3.63 20.08 -8.61
N ALA A 182 3.76 18.89 -8.01
CA ALA A 182 4.34 18.69 -6.69
C ALA A 182 5.79 19.20 -6.58
N LEU A 183 6.58 19.11 -7.66
CA LEU A 183 7.95 19.63 -7.71
C LEU A 183 8.03 21.17 -7.62
N LYS A 184 6.93 21.89 -7.85
CA LYS A 184 6.89 23.36 -7.82
C LYS A 184 6.66 23.93 -6.42
N ASP A 185 6.24 23.10 -5.46
CA ASP A 185 5.92 23.49 -4.09
C ASP A 185 6.80 22.73 -3.08
N PRO A 186 7.48 23.42 -2.14
CA PRO A 186 8.19 22.77 -1.03
C PRO A 186 7.40 21.70 -0.26
N ASN A 187 6.06 21.83 -0.15
CA ASN A 187 5.21 20.83 0.50
C ASN A 187 4.56 19.83 -0.48
N GLY A 188 4.62 20.11 -1.78
CA GLY A 188 3.98 19.33 -2.83
C GLY A 188 4.58 17.92 -2.90
N LEU A 189 5.90 17.81 -2.91
CA LEU A 189 6.61 16.52 -2.94
C LEU A 189 6.20 15.60 -1.80
N LYS A 190 6.14 16.14 -0.58
CA LYS A 190 5.70 15.38 0.59
C LYS A 190 4.27 14.89 0.43
N THR A 191 3.38 15.75 -0.05
CA THR A 191 1.98 15.38 -0.31
C THR A 191 1.90 14.24 -1.32
N PHE A 192 2.61 14.36 -2.45
CA PHE A 192 2.62 13.33 -3.49
C PHE A 192 3.13 11.98 -2.98
N VAL A 193 4.28 11.95 -2.30
CA VAL A 193 4.85 10.71 -1.75
C VAL A 193 3.87 10.06 -0.77
N ASN A 194 3.26 10.85 0.10
CA ASN A 194 2.36 10.34 1.14
C ASN A 194 1.03 9.85 0.59
N THR A 195 0.37 10.63 -0.27
CA THR A 195 -1.01 10.36 -0.71
C THR A 195 -1.09 9.58 -2.01
N THR A 196 -0.11 9.75 -2.90
CA THR A 196 -0.10 9.10 -4.22
C THR A 196 0.71 7.81 -4.18
N LEU A 197 1.92 7.83 -3.61
CA LEU A 197 2.76 6.64 -3.49
C LEU A 197 2.41 5.80 -2.25
N GLY A 198 1.80 6.42 -1.25
CA GLY A 198 1.52 5.75 0.02
C GLY A 198 2.80 5.44 0.79
N GLU A 199 3.79 6.32 0.73
CA GLU A 199 5.15 6.11 1.29
C GLU A 199 5.53 7.21 2.30
N THR A 200 6.63 7.02 3.03
CA THR A 200 7.17 7.96 4.05
C THR A 200 8.68 8.13 3.96
#